data_AF-A0A0A9YD37-F1
#
_entry.id   AF-A0A0A9YD37-F1
#
_cell.length_a   1.000
_cell.length_b   1.000
_cell.length_c   1.000
_cell.angle_alpha   90.00
_cell.angle_beta   90.00
_cell.angle_gamma   90.00
#
_symmetry.space_group_name_H-M   'P 1'
#
loop_
_entity.id
_entity.type
_entity.pdbx_description
1 polymer ?
#
loop_
_entity_poly.entity_id
_entity_poly.type
_entity_poly.pdbx_seq_one_letter_code
_entity_poly.pdbx_strand_id
1 'polypeptide(L)'
;MQFSSVTSPGRDLHYFAVSSLRLETRKSDLDQILESYAENLREFASALNYEGFIPDVDTVKQIYRKKSFFLLSESLVMAALAVGETENIPEWEDCLRAAEEARARGETSINTWSHLDNLNPNSESIVKYNVQLAMSLGVI
;
A
#
# COMPACT_ATOMS: atom_id res chain seq x y z
N MET A 1 -11.15 3.69 -7.09
CA MET A 1 -10.14 3.06 -7.97
C MET A 1 -9.77 1.70 -7.40
N GLN A 2 -9.79 0.63 -8.20
CA GLN A 2 -9.39 -0.72 -7.76
C GLN A 2 -8.08 -1.09 -8.44
N PHE A 3 -7.02 -1.27 -7.66
CA PHE A 3 -5.72 -1.75 -8.15
C PHE A 3 -5.63 -3.25 -7.93
N SER A 4 -5.36 -4.01 -8.98
CA SER A 4 -5.14 -5.46 -8.89
C SER A 4 -3.96 -5.85 -9.77
N SER A 5 -3.03 -6.60 -9.20
CA SER A 5 -1.81 -7.06 -9.87
C SER A 5 -1.37 -8.38 -9.26
N VAL A 6 -0.84 -9.30 -10.07
CA VAL A 6 -0.18 -10.50 -9.55
C VAL A 6 1.16 -10.09 -8.93
N THR A 7 1.26 -10.17 -7.60
CA THR A 7 2.41 -9.68 -6.84
C THR A 7 2.60 -10.48 -5.55
N SER A 8 3.61 -10.12 -4.76
CA SER A 8 3.86 -10.69 -3.44
C SER A 8 2.71 -10.37 -2.48
N PRO A 9 2.19 -11.33 -1.70
CA PRO A 9 1.13 -11.08 -0.71
C PRO A 9 1.54 -10.05 0.36
N GLY A 10 2.85 -9.90 0.61
CA GLY A 10 3.36 -8.82 1.46
C GLY A 10 3.01 -7.42 0.97
N ARG A 11 2.86 -7.20 -0.34
CA ARG A 11 2.41 -5.91 -0.88
C ARG A 11 0.96 -5.65 -0.50
N ASP A 12 0.09 -6.64 -0.63
CA ASP A 12 -1.33 -6.52 -0.26
C ASP A 12 -1.51 -6.24 1.25
N LEU A 13 -0.69 -6.89 2.09
CA LEU A 13 -0.70 -6.62 3.53
C LEU A 13 -0.26 -5.18 3.86
N HIS A 14 0.76 -4.66 3.17
CA HIS A 14 1.23 -3.29 3.38
C HIS A 14 0.26 -2.26 2.82
N TYR A 15 -0.36 -2.55 1.68
CA TYR A 15 -1.46 -1.77 1.11
C TYR A 15 -2.58 -1.64 2.16
N PHE A 16 -3.07 -2.77 2.69
CA PHE A 16 -4.11 -2.79 3.72
C PHE A 16 -3.72 -2.00 4.97
N ALA A 17 -2.48 -2.18 5.44
CA ALA A 17 -1.97 -1.50 6.63
C ALA A 17 -1.83 0.02 6.46
N VAL A 18 -1.75 0.53 5.22
CA VAL A 18 -1.67 1.96 4.93
C VAL A 18 -3.04 2.55 4.63
N SER A 19 -3.87 1.88 3.83
CA SER A 19 -5.14 2.43 3.34
C SER A 19 -6.31 2.22 4.30
N SER A 20 -6.26 1.19 5.15
CA SER A 20 -7.45 0.70 5.87
C SER A 20 -7.29 0.72 7.38
N LEU A 21 -6.07 0.73 7.89
CA LEU A 21 -5.81 0.84 9.33
C LEU A 21 -5.53 2.29 9.73
N ARG A 22 -6.13 2.72 10.85
CA ARG A 22 -5.69 3.95 11.51
C ARG A 22 -4.25 3.76 12.01
N LEU A 23 -3.46 4.82 11.94
CA LEU A 23 -2.05 4.78 12.36
C LEU A 23 -1.87 4.24 13.78
N GLU A 24 -2.74 4.66 14.71
CA GLU A 24 -2.67 4.21 16.10
C GLU A 24 -3.00 2.72 16.24
N THR A 25 -4.04 2.22 15.57
CA THR A 25 -4.39 0.80 15.54
C THR A 25 -3.24 -0.05 14.97
N ARG A 26 -2.52 0.45 13.97
CA ARG A 26 -1.34 -0.26 13.43
C ARG A 26 -0.19 -0.33 14.46
N LYS A 27 -0.04 0.68 15.31
CA LYS A 27 1.01 0.67 16.35
C LYS A 27 0.68 -0.31 17.48
N SER A 28 -0.58 -0.40 17.88
CA SER A 28 -1.01 -1.25 19.01
C SER A 28 -1.33 -2.69 18.61
N ASP A 29 -1.99 -2.88 17.47
CA ASP A 29 -2.75 -4.12 17.21
C ASP A 29 -2.31 -4.86 15.94
N LEU A 30 -1.24 -4.41 15.26
CA LEU A 30 -0.81 -4.99 13.98
C LEU A 30 -0.53 -6.50 14.07
N ASP A 31 0.10 -6.96 15.14
CA ASP A 31 0.40 -8.38 15.32
C ASP A 31 -0.90 -9.23 15.42
N GLN A 32 -1.90 -8.75 16.14
CA GLN A 32 -3.22 -9.39 16.26
C GLN A 32 -3.99 -9.35 14.92
N ILE A 33 -3.85 -8.27 14.17
CA ILE A 33 -4.47 -8.13 12.84
C ILE A 33 -3.86 -9.13 11.85
N LEU A 34 -2.53 -9.31 11.88
CA LEU A 34 -1.84 -10.30 11.03
C LEU A 34 -2.17 -11.74 11.45
N GLU A 35 -2.37 -11.99 12.74
CA GLU A 35 -2.89 -13.26 13.25
C GLU A 35 -4.28 -13.56 12.68
N SER A 36 -5.21 -12.61 12.84
CA SER A 36 -6.56 -12.73 12.31
C SER A 36 -6.57 -12.92 10.79
N TYR A 37 -5.70 -12.22 10.05
CA TYR A 37 -5.56 -12.43 8.61
C TYR A 37 -5.13 -13.86 8.27
N ALA A 38 -4.11 -14.40 8.96
CA ALA A 38 -3.61 -15.74 8.70
C ALA A 38 -4.63 -16.84 9.04
N GLU A 39 -5.36 -16.65 10.13
CA GLU A 39 -6.44 -17.57 10.55
C GLU A 39 -7.58 -17.58 9.55
N ASN A 40 -8.08 -16.41 9.14
CA ASN A 40 -9.13 -16.31 8.13
C ASN A 40 -8.68 -16.86 6.78
N LEU A 41 -7.46 -16.55 6.34
CA LEU A 41 -6.92 -17.10 5.10
C LEU A 41 -6.89 -18.63 5.12
N ARG A 42 -6.48 -19.22 6.25
CA ARG A 42 -6.48 -20.67 6.42
C ARG A 42 -7.87 -21.27 6.40
N GLU A 43 -8.82 -20.65 7.11
CA GLU A 43 -10.22 -21.09 7.14
C GLU A 43 -10.83 -21.09 5.73
N PHE A 44 -10.74 -19.97 5.02
CA PHE A 44 -11.34 -19.83 3.69
C PHE A 44 -10.63 -20.66 2.63
N ALA A 45 -9.29 -20.75 2.66
CA ALA A 45 -8.57 -21.62 1.74
C ALA A 45 -8.96 -23.10 1.93
N SER A 46 -9.14 -23.53 3.18
CA SER A 46 -9.59 -24.89 3.50
C SER A 46 -11.01 -25.15 3.01
N ALA A 47 -11.94 -24.20 3.24
CA ALA A 47 -13.32 -24.29 2.75
C ALA A 47 -13.42 -24.35 1.22
N LEU A 48 -12.46 -23.75 0.51
CA LEU A 48 -12.36 -23.79 -0.95
C LEU A 48 -11.61 -25.03 -1.49
N ASN A 49 -11.21 -25.96 -0.62
CA ASN A 49 -10.37 -27.11 -0.95
C ASN A 49 -9.08 -26.71 -1.68
N TYR A 50 -8.46 -25.59 -1.28
CA TYR A 50 -7.19 -25.18 -1.83
C TYR A 50 -6.07 -26.11 -1.32
N GLU A 51 -5.43 -26.84 -2.22
CA GLU A 51 -4.38 -27.82 -1.90
C GLU A 51 -2.96 -27.25 -1.87
N GLY A 52 -2.81 -25.95 -2.17
CA GLY A 52 -1.50 -25.29 -2.21
C GLY A 52 -0.98 -24.88 -0.83
N PHE A 53 0.16 -24.19 -0.83
CA PHE A 53 0.73 -23.63 0.40
C PHE A 53 -0.19 -22.56 1.00
N ILE A 54 -0.58 -22.76 2.26
CA ILE A 54 -1.33 -21.80 3.07
C ILE A 54 -0.39 -21.30 4.18
N PRO A 55 -0.07 -20.00 4.23
CA PRO A 55 0.86 -19.49 5.23
C PRO A 55 0.23 -19.54 6.63
N ASP A 56 1.03 -19.91 7.62
CA ASP A 56 0.66 -19.76 9.02
C ASP A 56 0.93 -18.33 9.54
N VAL A 57 0.58 -18.10 10.81
CA VAL A 57 0.73 -16.79 11.47
C VAL A 57 2.18 -16.30 11.39
N ASP A 58 3.13 -17.16 11.74
CA ASP A 58 4.55 -16.81 11.75
C ASP A 58 5.05 -16.49 10.34
N THR A 59 4.59 -17.24 9.34
CA THR A 59 4.89 -16.99 7.93
C THR A 59 4.33 -15.64 7.48
N VAL A 60 3.07 -15.32 7.79
CA VAL A 60 2.46 -14.03 7.46
C VAL A 60 3.23 -12.87 8.10
N LYS A 61 3.54 -12.97 9.41
CA LYS A 61 4.34 -11.95 10.12
C LYS A 61 5.74 -11.81 9.49
N GLN A 62 6.37 -12.92 9.10
CA GLN A 62 7.67 -12.89 8.45
C GLN A 62 7.59 -12.24 7.06
N ILE A 63 6.57 -12.56 6.26
CA ILE A 63 6.33 -11.94 4.94
C ILE A 63 6.15 -10.43 5.12
N TYR A 64 5.31 -10.00 6.06
CA TYR A 64 5.09 -8.58 6.35
C TYR A 64 6.42 -7.86 6.66
N ARG A 65 7.21 -8.41 7.60
CA ARG A 65 8.51 -7.84 8.02
C ARG A 65 9.54 -7.80 6.90
N LYS A 66 9.73 -8.92 6.18
CA LYS A 66 10.71 -9.03 5.08
C LYS A 66 10.39 -8.16 3.87
N LYS A 67 9.12 -7.76 3.73
CA LYS A 67 8.62 -6.95 2.62
C LYS A 67 8.33 -5.50 3.03
N SER A 68 8.96 -5.01 4.10
CA SER A 68 8.83 -3.64 4.61
C SER A 68 9.16 -2.54 3.59
N PHE A 69 9.90 -2.84 2.52
CA PHE A 69 10.05 -1.90 1.40
C PHE A 69 8.70 -1.51 0.78
N PHE A 70 7.74 -2.44 0.70
CA PHE A 70 6.40 -2.11 0.22
C PHE A 70 5.66 -1.17 1.18
N LEU A 71 5.96 -1.18 2.48
CA LEU A 71 5.38 -0.19 3.39
C LEU A 71 5.73 1.23 2.95
N LEU A 72 6.98 1.47 2.55
CA LEU A 72 7.42 2.77 2.07
C LEU A 72 6.75 3.14 0.73
N SER A 73 6.75 2.22 -0.23
CA SER A 73 6.13 2.48 -1.54
C SER A 73 4.62 2.73 -1.42
N GLU A 74 3.91 1.91 -0.66
CA GLU A 74 2.47 2.06 -0.44
C GLU A 74 2.17 3.32 0.38
N SER A 75 3.06 3.76 1.27
CA SER A 75 2.87 5.03 1.98
C SER A 75 2.89 6.23 1.05
N LEU A 76 3.82 6.27 0.10
CA LEU A 76 3.92 7.40 -0.84
C LEU A 76 2.72 7.45 -1.79
N VAL A 77 2.22 6.29 -2.22
CA VAL A 77 1.13 6.21 -3.20
C VAL A 77 -0.24 6.19 -2.51
N MET A 78 -0.48 5.20 -1.65
CA MET A 78 -1.81 4.94 -1.09
C MET A 78 -2.22 5.91 0.02
N ALA A 79 -1.28 6.50 0.76
CA ALA A 79 -1.66 7.51 1.74
C ALA A 79 -2.32 8.72 1.04
N ALA A 80 -1.80 9.13 -0.12
CA ALA A 80 -2.40 10.18 -0.93
C ALA A 80 -3.73 9.74 -1.59
N LEU A 81 -3.75 8.54 -2.20
CA LEU A 81 -4.88 8.11 -3.04
C LEU A 81 -6.08 7.54 -2.28
N ALA A 82 -5.86 7.00 -1.06
CA ALA A 82 -6.93 6.37 -0.28
C ALA A 82 -7.27 7.12 1.02
N VAL A 83 -6.33 7.89 1.57
CA VAL A 83 -6.48 8.56 2.88
C VAL A 83 -6.37 10.09 2.76
N GLY A 84 -5.83 10.59 1.66
CA GLY A 84 -5.67 12.01 1.35
C GLY A 84 -6.97 12.68 0.89
N GLU A 85 -6.83 13.81 0.21
CA GLU A 85 -7.93 14.48 -0.48
C GLU A 85 -8.22 13.76 -1.80
N THR A 86 -9.33 13.02 -1.84
CA THR A 86 -9.64 12.12 -2.96
C THR A 86 -10.66 12.67 -3.95
N GLU A 87 -11.23 13.85 -3.68
CA GLU A 87 -12.32 14.43 -4.48
C GLU A 87 -11.91 14.79 -5.91
N ASN A 88 -10.64 15.17 -6.12
CA ASN A 88 -10.14 15.69 -7.40
C ASN A 88 -8.98 14.84 -7.97
N ILE A 89 -8.99 13.53 -7.71
CA ILE A 89 -8.05 12.61 -8.37
C ILE A 89 -8.45 12.49 -9.84
N PRO A 90 -7.60 12.90 -10.81
CA PRO A 90 -7.89 12.75 -12.22
C PRO A 90 -8.01 11.27 -12.59
N GLU A 91 -8.88 10.99 -13.56
CA GLU A 91 -9.01 9.63 -14.10
C GLU A 91 -7.70 9.19 -14.76
N TRP A 92 -7.43 7.89 -14.66
CA TRP A 92 -6.18 7.33 -15.18
C TRP A 92 -6.02 7.53 -16.69
N GLU A 93 -7.12 7.44 -17.44
CA GLU A 93 -7.14 7.67 -18.89
C GLU A 93 -6.75 9.11 -19.25
N ASP A 94 -7.17 10.09 -18.45
CA ASP A 94 -6.83 11.49 -18.65
C ASP A 94 -5.34 11.74 -18.34
N CYS A 95 -4.82 11.09 -17.30
CA CYS A 95 -3.38 11.11 -16.98
C CYS A 95 -2.54 10.51 -18.11
N LEU A 96 -2.95 9.37 -18.66
CA LEU A 96 -2.25 8.72 -19.77
C LEU A 96 -2.24 9.60 -21.03
N ARG A 97 -3.39 10.19 -21.39
CA ARG A 97 -3.49 11.10 -22.53
C ARG A 97 -2.57 12.30 -22.38
N ALA A 98 -2.57 12.95 -21.21
CA ALA A 98 -1.69 14.07 -20.92
C ALA A 98 -0.19 13.68 -21.01
N ALA A 99 0.16 12.47 -20.56
CA ALA A 99 1.52 11.93 -20.66
C ALA A 99 1.95 11.70 -22.12
N GLU A 100 1.07 11.15 -22.96
CA GLU A 100 1.33 10.94 -24.38
C GLU A 100 1.52 12.26 -25.14
N GLU A 101 0.66 13.26 -24.86
CA GLU A 101 0.78 14.60 -25.46
C GLU A 101 2.08 15.30 -25.06
N ALA A 102 2.48 15.22 -23.78
CA ALA A 102 3.76 15.76 -23.31
C ALA A 102 4.95 15.09 -24.01
N ARG A 103 4.90 13.76 -24.16
CA ARG A 103 5.91 13.00 -24.87
C ARG A 103 5.99 13.38 -26.35
N ALA A 104 4.86 13.64 -27.00
CA ALA A 104 4.83 14.12 -28.38
C ALA A 104 5.46 15.52 -28.55
N ARG A 105 5.42 16.37 -27.50
CA ARG A 105 6.12 17.66 -27.47
C ARG A 105 7.61 17.56 -27.10
N GLY A 106 8.12 16.36 -26.82
CA GLY A 106 9.52 16.14 -26.41
C GLY A 106 9.79 16.45 -24.95
N GLU A 107 8.75 16.58 -24.12
CA GLU A 107 8.89 16.79 -22.67
C GLU A 107 9.23 15.46 -21.97
N THR A 108 10.29 15.45 -21.15
CA THR A 108 10.71 14.27 -20.37
C THR A 108 10.04 14.17 -19.01
N SER A 109 9.56 15.29 -18.48
CA SER A 109 8.78 15.34 -17.25
C SER A 109 7.35 15.71 -17.60
N ILE A 110 6.41 14.89 -17.14
CA ILE A 110 5.03 15.30 -17.21
C ILE A 110 4.84 16.36 -16.11
N ASN A 111 4.59 17.62 -16.46
CA ASN A 111 4.07 18.63 -15.53
C ASN A 111 2.59 18.32 -15.18
N THR A 112 2.24 17.04 -15.05
CA THR A 112 0.91 16.61 -14.66
C THR A 112 0.82 16.47 -13.16
N TRP A 113 -0.43 16.51 -12.70
CA TRP A 113 -0.90 16.18 -11.37
C TRP A 113 0.02 15.21 -10.61
N SER A 114 0.51 15.68 -9.46
CA SER A 114 1.26 14.88 -8.49
C SER A 114 0.29 14.37 -7.45
N HIS A 115 0.17 13.05 -7.32
CA HIS A 115 -0.68 12.45 -6.28
C HIS A 115 -0.26 12.89 -4.87
N LEU A 116 1.02 13.22 -4.65
CA LEU A 116 1.49 13.71 -3.35
C LEU A 116 0.88 15.07 -2.96
N ASP A 117 0.34 15.83 -3.92
CA ASP A 117 -0.35 17.09 -3.64
C ASP A 117 -1.68 16.85 -2.90
N ASN A 118 -2.20 15.62 -2.94
CA ASN A 118 -3.43 15.23 -2.26
C ASN A 118 -3.20 14.85 -0.79
N LEU A 119 -1.98 14.99 -0.25
CA LEU A 119 -1.74 14.69 1.15
C LEU A 119 -2.48 15.69 2.06
N ASN A 120 -3.27 15.17 2.98
CA ASN A 120 -3.84 15.89 4.12
C ASN A 120 -3.04 15.58 5.41
N PRO A 121 -3.30 16.27 6.54
CA PRO A 121 -2.55 16.07 7.78
C PRO A 121 -2.49 14.63 8.29
N ASN A 122 -3.53 13.81 8.05
CA ASN A 122 -3.56 12.41 8.44
C ASN A 122 -2.64 11.56 7.56
N SER A 123 -2.80 11.66 6.23
CA SER A 123 -1.94 10.95 5.27
C SER A 123 -0.47 11.36 5.37
N GLU A 124 -0.17 12.64 5.64
CA GLU A 124 1.19 13.10 5.95
C GLU A 124 1.77 12.41 7.18
N SER A 125 0.96 12.25 8.24
CA SER A 125 1.40 11.61 9.48
C SER A 125 1.74 10.13 9.25
N ILE A 126 0.97 9.44 8.39
CA ILE A 126 1.25 8.07 7.96
C ILE A 126 2.58 8.00 7.20
N VAL A 127 2.78 8.88 6.22
CA VAL A 127 4.03 8.94 5.42
C VAL A 127 5.23 9.20 6.33
N LYS A 128 5.18 10.25 7.16
CA LYS A 128 6.26 10.62 8.08
C LYS A 128 6.63 9.46 9.01
N TYR A 129 5.64 8.82 9.63
CA TYR A 129 5.88 7.68 10.49
C TYR A 129 6.51 6.50 9.73
N ASN A 130 6.02 6.17 8.54
CA ASN A 130 6.52 5.01 7.79
C ASN A 130 7.91 5.23 7.22
N VAL A 131 8.27 6.47 6.85
CA VAL A 131 9.65 6.83 6.49
C VAL A 131 10.58 6.66 7.70
N GLN A 132 10.20 7.17 8.87
CA GLN A 132 10.99 7.00 10.11
C GLN A 132 11.15 5.52 10.49
N LEU A 133 10.08 4.74 10.37
CA LEU A 133 10.12 3.31 10.62
C LEU A 133 11.06 2.60 9.63
N ALA A 134 10.97 2.91 8.33
CA ALA A 134 11.84 2.34 7.31
C ALA A 134 13.32 2.64 7.58
N MET A 135 13.66 3.87 8.00
CA MET A 135 15.03 4.23 8.42
C MET A 135 15.48 3.42 9.65
N SER A 136 14.62 3.28 10.66
CA SER A 136 14.94 2.50 11.88
C SER A 136 15.17 1.01 11.61
N LEU A 137 14.55 0.48 10.55
CA LEU A 137 14.68 -0.91 10.11
C LEU A 137 15.83 -1.11 9.09
N GLY A 138 16.55 -0.05 8.71
CA GLY A 138 17.63 -0.11 7.72
C GLY A 138 17.16 -0.43 6.31
N VAL A 139 15.91 -0.10 5.96
CA VAL A 139 15.34 -0.29 4.62
C VAL A 139 15.80 0.82 3.67
N ILE A 140 15.99 2.03 4.21
CA ILE A 140 16.52 3.23 3.54
C ILE A 140 17.51 3.95 4.45
#